data_AF-Q8RTS0-F1
#
_entry.id   AF-Q8RTS0-F1
#
_cell.length_a   1.000
_cell.length_b   1.000
_cell.length_c   1.000
_cell.angle_alpha   90.00
_cell.angle_beta   90.00
_cell.angle_gamma   90.00
#
_symmetry.space_group_name_H-M   'P 1'
#
loop_
_entity.id
_entity.type
_entity.pdbx_description
1 polymer ?
#
loop_
_entity_poly.entity_id
_entity_poly.type
_entity_poly.pdbx_seq_one_letter_code
_entity_poly.pdbx_strand_id
1 'polypeptide(L)'
;MIYYLTFVLAFCSIAYELLLGQTLSAFLGNTVLRYSVTIGLYMMSLGLGSLIAEGRFVNRPAVGLLRIEVLLTLIGGSSAVLLFFVDSLGASELTLSVTAHLLIVIIGVLSGFEIPLLIALKNVDAKYRDNAIIGVNYLGAFLGTMTFAFLLYPHAGLIPSSFIIALLNASVGILLLLQKKHVCESDLPHFQGMLVIVSVLALVLVYYLVMADHISELVLQAYLR
;
A
#
# COMPACT_ATOMS: atom_id res chain seq x y z
N MET A 1 9.68 -14.35 10.86
CA MET A 1 8.45 -13.98 10.11
C MET A 1 8.03 -12.54 10.37
N ILE A 2 7.66 -12.14 11.60
CA ILE A 2 7.16 -10.77 11.89
C ILE A 2 8.10 -9.67 11.37
N TYR A 3 9.41 -9.75 11.61
CA TYR A 3 10.36 -8.75 11.10
C TYR A 3 10.37 -8.67 9.57
N TYR A 4 10.22 -9.79 8.87
CA TYR A 4 10.12 -9.78 7.41
C TYR A 4 8.83 -9.06 6.96
N LEU A 5 7.69 -9.33 7.62
CA LEU A 5 6.45 -8.61 7.34
C LEU A 5 6.61 -7.12 7.60
N THR A 6 7.17 -6.73 8.76
CA THR A 6 7.46 -5.33 9.09
C THR A 6 8.32 -4.65 8.02
N PHE A 7 9.35 -5.33 7.53
CA PHE A 7 10.22 -4.81 6.48
C PHE A 7 9.44 -4.53 5.19
N VAL A 8 8.68 -5.51 4.70
CA VAL A 8 7.93 -5.39 3.44
C VAL A 8 6.82 -4.35 3.55
N LEU A 9 6.10 -4.30 4.67
CA LEU A 9 5.02 -3.32 4.87
C LEU A 9 5.55 -1.89 4.93
N ALA A 10 6.64 -1.66 5.67
CA ALA A 10 7.30 -0.36 5.71
C ALA A 10 7.83 0.08 4.32
N PHE A 11 8.38 -0.87 3.56
CA PHE A 11 8.80 -0.65 2.17
C PHE A 11 7.61 -0.21 1.30
N CYS A 12 6.48 -0.89 1.40
CA CYS A 12 5.31 -0.60 0.56
C CYS A 12 4.67 0.73 0.93
N SER A 13 4.52 1.00 2.23
CA SER A 13 3.92 2.23 2.73
C SER A 13 4.66 3.48 2.23
N ILE A 14 5.99 3.53 2.36
CA ILE A 14 6.76 4.68 1.84
C ILE A 14 6.74 4.74 0.31
N ALA A 15 6.70 3.59 -0.36
CA ALA A 15 6.63 3.56 -1.82
C ALA A 15 5.30 4.12 -2.34
N TYR A 16 4.17 3.88 -1.66
CA TYR A 16 2.89 4.53 -1.98
C TYR A 16 2.92 6.04 -1.77
N GLU A 17 3.51 6.51 -0.65
CA GLU A 17 3.66 7.94 -0.38
C GLU A 17 4.41 8.65 -1.54
N LEU A 18 5.56 8.09 -1.94
CA LEU A 18 6.37 8.63 -3.03
C LEU A 18 5.67 8.50 -4.39
N LEU A 19 4.97 7.40 -4.63
CA LEU A 19 4.23 7.18 -5.87
C LEU A 19 3.13 8.24 -6.06
N LEU A 20 2.36 8.52 -5.02
CA LEU A 20 1.30 9.52 -5.07
C LEU A 20 1.89 10.94 -5.15
N GLY A 21 2.96 11.22 -4.41
CA GLY A 21 3.69 12.49 -4.49
C GLY A 21 4.24 12.75 -5.88
N GLN A 22 4.84 11.74 -6.51
CA GLN A 22 5.35 11.83 -7.88
C GLN A 22 4.22 11.98 -8.90
N THR A 23 3.11 11.27 -8.72
CA THR A 23 1.94 11.38 -9.61
C THR A 23 1.36 12.80 -9.57
N LEU A 24 1.18 13.37 -8.36
CA LEU A 24 0.77 14.76 -8.18
C LEU A 24 1.76 15.76 -8.79
N SER A 25 3.07 15.54 -8.59
CA SER A 25 4.10 16.42 -9.18
C SER A 25 4.13 16.33 -10.70
N ALA A 26 3.83 15.18 -11.29
CA ALA A 26 3.81 14.98 -12.73
C ALA A 26 2.62 15.73 -13.38
N PHE A 27 1.44 15.69 -12.75
CA PHE A 27 0.26 16.34 -13.29
C PHE A 27 0.15 17.83 -12.98
N LEU A 28 0.47 18.24 -11.75
CA LEU A 28 0.19 19.59 -11.26
C LEU A 28 1.45 20.45 -11.05
N GLY A 29 2.63 19.92 -11.37
CA GLY A 29 3.91 20.62 -11.18
C GLY A 29 4.22 20.97 -9.71
N ASN A 30 5.12 21.93 -9.51
CA ASN A 30 5.59 22.40 -8.21
C ASN A 30 5.97 21.26 -7.25
N THR A 31 7.01 20.51 -7.64
CA THR A 31 7.46 19.28 -6.96
C THR A 31 7.64 19.46 -5.46
N VAL A 32 8.28 20.55 -5.01
CA VAL A 32 8.52 20.80 -3.58
C VAL A 32 7.20 20.90 -2.82
N LEU A 33 6.22 21.62 -3.34
CA LEU A 33 4.90 21.73 -2.73
C LEU A 33 4.19 20.36 -2.66
N ARG A 34 4.16 19.62 -3.77
CA ARG A 34 3.42 18.34 -3.87
C ARG A 34 3.99 17.28 -2.95
N TYR A 35 5.32 17.12 -2.91
CA TYR A 35 5.95 16.20 -1.98
C TYR A 35 5.77 16.66 -0.53
N SER A 36 5.95 17.95 -0.21
CA SER A 36 5.80 18.44 1.17
C SER A 36 4.39 18.19 1.72
N VAL A 37 3.35 18.48 0.93
CA VAL A 37 1.95 18.24 1.31
C VAL A 37 1.66 16.74 1.40
N THR A 38 2.17 15.95 0.47
CA THR A 38 1.99 14.49 0.47
C THR A 38 2.59 13.86 1.72
N ILE A 39 3.87 14.16 2.02
CA ILE A 39 4.57 13.67 3.22
C ILE A 39 3.81 14.08 4.48
N GLY A 40 3.43 15.36 4.60
CA GLY A 40 2.72 15.88 5.77
C GLY A 40 1.36 15.19 5.99
N LEU A 41 0.55 15.06 4.94
CA LEU A 41 -0.74 14.39 5.02
C LEU A 41 -0.61 12.89 5.26
N TYR A 42 0.37 12.23 4.63
CA TYR A 42 0.59 10.81 4.80
C TYR A 42 1.05 10.51 6.22
N MET A 43 1.99 11.27 6.79
CA MET A 43 2.40 11.15 8.20
C MET A 43 1.28 11.40 9.19
N MET A 44 0.45 12.43 8.97
CA MET A 44 -0.75 12.66 9.79
C MET A 44 -1.70 11.47 9.72
N SER A 45 -1.91 10.93 8.52
CA SER A 45 -2.81 9.80 8.27
C SER A 45 -2.30 8.51 8.89
N LEU A 46 -0.99 8.22 8.82
CA LEU A 46 -0.34 7.13 9.54
C LEU A 46 -0.61 7.22 11.04
N GLY A 47 -0.47 8.42 11.63
CA GLY A 47 -0.78 8.67 13.04
C GLY A 47 -2.24 8.38 13.38
N LEU A 48 -3.19 8.88 12.56
CA LEU A 48 -4.62 8.59 12.73
C LEU A 48 -4.93 7.11 12.64
N GLY A 49 -4.39 6.41 11.64
CA GLY A 49 -4.54 4.97 11.48
C GLY A 49 -4.03 4.19 12.70
N SER A 50 -2.86 4.58 13.22
CA SER A 50 -2.28 3.96 14.41
C SER A 50 -3.18 4.13 15.64
N LEU A 51 -3.74 5.32 15.85
CA LEU A 51 -4.67 5.60 16.96
C LEU A 51 -5.99 4.82 16.83
N ILE A 52 -6.52 4.65 15.62
CA ILE A 52 -7.74 3.87 15.37
C ILE A 52 -7.49 2.37 15.57
N ALA A 53 -6.29 1.90 15.22
CA ALA A 53 -5.90 0.51 15.40
C ALA A 53 -5.84 0.12 16.88
N GLU A 54 -5.42 1.03 17.76
CA GLU A 54 -5.47 0.87 19.22
C GLU A 54 -6.92 0.71 19.69
N GLY A 55 -7.33 -0.52 19.99
CA GLY A 55 -8.70 -0.85 20.41
C GLY A 55 -9.14 -2.23 19.95
N ARG A 56 -10.25 -2.32 19.21
CA ARG A 56 -10.85 -3.62 18.82
C ARG A 56 -10.01 -4.41 17.81
N PHE A 57 -9.16 -3.74 17.02
CA PHE A 57 -8.39 -4.38 15.95
C PHE A 57 -7.19 -5.16 16.48
N VAL A 58 -6.49 -4.63 17.50
CA VAL A 58 -5.38 -5.33 18.16
C VAL A 58 -5.79 -6.61 18.90
N ASN A 59 -7.08 -6.78 19.22
CA ASN A 59 -7.60 -8.02 19.81
C ASN A 59 -7.65 -9.19 18.81
N ARG A 60 -7.64 -8.89 17.50
CA ARG A 60 -7.69 -9.90 16.42
C ARG A 60 -6.63 -9.56 15.36
N PRO A 61 -5.34 -9.55 15.74
CA PRO A 61 -4.33 -8.85 14.96
C PRO A 61 -4.08 -9.49 13.59
N ALA A 62 -4.14 -10.82 13.46
CA ALA A 62 -4.00 -11.50 12.17
C ALA A 62 -5.15 -11.16 11.19
N VAL A 63 -6.39 -11.13 11.69
CA VAL A 63 -7.58 -10.80 10.89
C VAL A 63 -7.58 -9.32 10.51
N GLY A 64 -7.22 -8.45 11.45
CA GLY A 64 -7.06 -7.01 11.22
C GLY A 64 -6.01 -6.74 10.16
N LEU A 65 -4.82 -7.34 10.29
CA LEU A 65 -3.72 -7.12 9.35
C LEU A 65 -4.07 -7.63 7.95
N LEU A 66 -4.65 -8.81 7.83
CA LEU A 66 -5.10 -9.33 6.52
C LEU A 66 -6.14 -8.40 5.87
N ARG A 67 -7.07 -7.83 6.66
CA ARG A 67 -8.04 -6.86 6.13
C ARG A 67 -7.35 -5.62 5.57
N ILE A 68 -6.35 -5.09 6.28
CA ILE A 68 -5.58 -3.93 5.84
C ILE A 68 -4.81 -4.27 4.56
N GLU A 69 -4.15 -5.43 4.49
CA GLU A 69 -3.42 -5.85 3.28
C GLU A 69 -4.34 -6.02 2.06
N VAL A 70 -5.54 -6.59 2.24
CA VAL A 70 -6.54 -6.69 1.14
C VAL A 70 -6.92 -5.30 0.64
N LEU A 71 -7.20 -4.36 1.56
CA LEU A 71 -7.58 -2.99 1.21
C LEU A 71 -6.44 -2.23 0.55
N LEU A 72 -5.20 -2.36 1.05
CA LEU A 72 -4.01 -1.74 0.45
C LEU A 72 -3.67 -2.34 -0.91
N THR A 73 -3.80 -3.65 -1.07
CA THR A 73 -3.65 -4.32 -2.38
C THR A 73 -4.62 -3.74 -3.41
N LEU A 74 -5.88 -3.54 -3.01
CA LEU A 74 -6.91 -3.01 -3.90
C LEU A 74 -6.75 -1.51 -4.17
N ILE A 75 -6.74 -0.69 -3.11
CA ILE A 75 -6.76 0.78 -3.21
C ILE A 75 -5.40 1.32 -3.61
N GLY A 76 -4.32 0.80 -3.02
CA GLY A 76 -2.96 1.14 -3.39
C GLY A 76 -2.63 0.74 -4.83
N GLY A 77 -2.97 -0.48 -5.22
CA GLY A 77 -2.74 -0.98 -6.59
C GLY A 77 -3.53 -0.24 -7.67
N SER A 78 -4.75 0.21 -7.37
CA SER A 78 -5.57 0.98 -8.32
C SER A 78 -5.31 2.50 -8.29
N SER A 79 -4.59 3.00 -7.29
CA SER A 79 -4.43 4.44 -7.05
C SER A 79 -3.84 5.20 -8.25
N ALA A 80 -2.74 4.71 -8.83
CA ALA A 80 -2.12 5.32 -10.01
C ALA A 80 -3.08 5.31 -11.20
N VAL A 81 -3.67 4.14 -11.50
CA VAL A 81 -4.61 3.97 -12.62
C VAL A 81 -5.80 4.93 -12.47
N LEU A 82 -6.35 5.06 -11.27
CA LEU A 82 -7.47 5.96 -10.99
C LEU A 82 -7.09 7.42 -11.28
N LEU A 83 -5.91 7.87 -10.87
CA LEU A 83 -5.46 9.24 -11.11
C LEU A 83 -5.22 9.51 -12.60
N PHE A 84 -4.58 8.60 -13.31
CA PHE A 84 -4.43 8.69 -14.78
C PHE A 84 -5.78 8.65 -15.51
N PHE A 85 -6.74 7.87 -15.01
CA PHE A 85 -8.08 7.82 -15.59
C PHE A 85 -8.87 9.10 -15.33
N VAL A 86 -8.77 9.68 -14.14
CA VAL A 86 -9.41 10.98 -13.83
C VAL A 86 -8.83 12.08 -14.71
N ASP A 87 -7.51 12.09 -14.90
CA ASP A 87 -6.83 13.02 -15.81
C ASP A 87 -7.27 12.84 -17.27
N SER A 88 -7.34 11.59 -17.76
CA SER A 88 -7.72 11.30 -19.15
C SER A 88 -9.17 11.66 -19.50
N LEU A 89 -10.06 11.75 -18.51
CA LEU A 89 -11.42 12.27 -18.69
C LEU A 89 -11.47 13.80 -18.83
N GLY A 90 -10.33 14.49 -18.80
CA GLY A 90 -10.25 15.95 -18.86
C GLY A 90 -10.75 16.62 -17.58
N ALA A 91 -10.61 15.95 -16.43
CA ALA A 91 -11.02 16.51 -15.15
C ALA A 91 -10.21 17.76 -14.80
N SER A 92 -10.82 18.66 -14.01
CA SER A 92 -10.11 19.86 -13.55
C SER A 92 -8.94 19.52 -12.62
N GLU A 93 -7.93 20.40 -12.55
CA GLU A 93 -6.82 20.28 -11.61
C GLU A 93 -7.29 20.13 -10.16
N LEU A 94 -8.40 20.80 -9.80
CA LEU A 94 -9.01 20.70 -8.47
C LEU A 94 -9.51 19.27 -8.21
N THR A 95 -10.22 18.67 -9.17
CA THR A 95 -10.74 17.30 -9.06
C THR A 95 -9.62 16.29 -8.91
N LEU A 96 -8.57 16.41 -9.73
CA LEU A 96 -7.40 15.54 -9.66
C LEU A 96 -6.68 15.69 -8.31
N SER A 97 -6.46 16.94 -7.88
CA SER A 97 -5.85 17.23 -6.58
C SER A 97 -6.66 16.62 -5.44
N VAL A 98 -7.96 16.89 -5.35
CA VAL A 98 -8.83 16.32 -4.29
C VAL A 98 -8.80 14.80 -4.30
N THR A 99 -8.89 14.17 -5.48
CA THR A 99 -8.83 12.71 -5.61
C THR A 99 -7.51 12.15 -5.09
N ALA A 100 -6.37 12.74 -5.48
CA ALA A 100 -5.07 12.30 -5.02
C ALA A 100 -4.88 12.47 -3.51
N HIS A 101 -5.31 13.59 -2.93
CA HIS A 101 -5.20 13.82 -1.49
C HIS A 101 -6.11 12.88 -0.69
N LEU A 102 -7.29 12.52 -1.21
CA LEU A 102 -8.13 11.48 -0.62
C LEU A 102 -7.45 10.12 -0.64
N LEU A 103 -6.81 9.73 -1.75
CA LEU A 103 -6.05 8.48 -1.82
C LEU A 103 -4.87 8.48 -0.85
N ILE A 104 -4.11 9.57 -0.74
CA ILE A 104 -3.02 9.75 0.22
C ILE A 104 -3.51 9.51 1.64
N VAL A 105 -4.65 10.12 2.02
CA VAL A 105 -5.21 9.96 3.36
C VAL A 105 -5.71 8.54 3.58
N ILE A 106 -6.44 7.95 2.63
CA ILE A 106 -6.97 6.58 2.78
C ILE A 106 -5.83 5.57 2.93
N ILE A 107 -4.84 5.62 2.05
CA ILE A 107 -3.70 4.69 2.06
C ILE A 107 -2.85 4.94 3.31
N GLY A 108 -2.57 6.20 3.65
CA GLY A 108 -1.83 6.54 4.87
C GLY A 108 -2.54 6.08 6.15
N VAL A 109 -3.86 6.24 6.24
CA VAL A 109 -4.65 5.70 7.37
C VAL A 109 -4.52 4.19 7.42
N LEU A 110 -4.72 3.48 6.31
CA LEU A 110 -4.61 2.02 6.26
C LEU A 110 -3.22 1.53 6.68
N SER A 111 -2.15 2.10 6.14
CA SER A 111 -0.78 1.74 6.54
C SER A 111 -0.47 2.10 8.00
N GLY A 112 -1.15 3.09 8.58
CA GLY A 112 -1.04 3.41 10.00
C GLY A 112 -1.46 2.27 10.94
N PHE A 113 -2.31 1.35 10.48
CA PHE A 113 -2.73 0.17 11.27
C PHE A 113 -1.64 -0.89 11.38
N GLU A 114 -0.69 -0.94 10.45
CA GLU A 114 0.24 -2.07 10.29
C GLU A 114 1.11 -2.28 11.53
N ILE A 115 1.72 -1.21 12.07
CA ILE A 115 2.66 -1.30 13.19
C ILE A 115 1.96 -1.75 14.49
N PRO A 116 0.84 -1.15 14.94
CA PRO A 116 0.10 -1.65 16.10
C PRO A 116 -0.34 -3.11 15.96
N LEU A 117 -0.81 -3.50 14.77
CA LEU A 117 -1.25 -4.88 14.50
C LEU A 117 -0.08 -5.87 14.51
N LEU A 118 1.07 -5.51 13.94
CA LEU A 118 2.29 -6.33 13.98
C LEU A 118 2.84 -6.50 15.40
N ILE A 119 2.84 -5.43 16.19
CA ILE A 119 3.22 -5.47 17.62
C ILE A 119 2.27 -6.41 18.37
N ALA A 120 0.96 -6.23 18.20
CA ALA A 120 -0.04 -7.09 18.83
C ALA A 120 0.11 -8.56 18.41
N LEU A 121 0.30 -8.83 17.11
CA LEU A 121 0.50 -10.18 16.58
C LEU A 121 1.76 -10.86 17.17
N LYS A 122 2.87 -10.12 17.27
CA LYS A 122 4.11 -10.63 17.87
C LYS A 122 3.94 -10.95 19.36
N ASN A 123 3.20 -10.09 20.07
CA ASN A 123 2.98 -10.22 21.50
C ASN A 123 2.01 -11.36 21.88
N VAL A 124 1.33 -11.98 20.91
CA VAL A 124 0.52 -13.19 21.14
C VAL A 124 1.39 -14.36 21.61
N ASP A 125 2.61 -14.51 21.07
CA ASP A 125 3.48 -15.65 21.39
C ASP A 125 4.37 -15.39 22.61
N ALA A 126 4.83 -14.15 22.84
CA ALA A 126 5.49 -13.70 24.07
C ALA A 126 5.63 -12.17 24.10
N LYS A 127 5.74 -11.59 25.31
CA LYS A 127 5.94 -10.14 25.49
C LYS A 127 7.36 -9.75 25.07
N TYR A 128 7.51 -9.13 23.90
CA TYR A 128 8.81 -8.69 23.36
C TYR A 128 8.99 -7.17 23.46
N ARG A 129 10.23 -6.71 23.22
CA ARG A 129 10.52 -5.27 23.06
C ARG A 129 10.15 -4.82 21.64
N ASP A 130 9.41 -3.74 21.55
CA ASP A 130 8.87 -3.20 20.29
C ASP A 130 9.94 -2.49 19.43
N ASN A 131 11.07 -2.12 20.05
CA ASN A 131 12.15 -1.37 19.41
C ASN A 131 12.72 -2.07 18.16
N ALA A 132 12.74 -3.41 18.13
CA ALA A 132 13.22 -4.15 16.97
C ALA A 132 12.26 -4.04 15.76
N ILE A 133 10.95 -4.00 16.00
CA ILE A 133 9.96 -3.75 14.93
C ILE A 133 10.19 -2.35 14.36
N ILE A 134 10.34 -1.35 15.22
CA ILE A 134 10.58 0.04 14.80
C ILE A 134 11.89 0.16 14.01
N GLY A 135 12.98 -0.48 14.46
CA GLY A 135 14.25 -0.48 13.72
C GLY A 135 14.14 -1.10 12.34
N VAL A 136 13.43 -2.23 12.22
CA VAL A 136 13.18 -2.89 10.93
C VAL A 136 12.25 -2.06 10.04
N ASN A 137 11.28 -1.35 10.62
CA ASN A 137 10.42 -0.41 9.90
C ASN A 137 11.25 0.70 9.23
N TYR A 138 12.20 1.31 9.95
CA TYR A 138 13.07 2.32 9.35
C TYR A 138 13.97 1.76 8.24
N LEU A 139 14.46 0.53 8.40
CA LEU A 139 15.24 -0.13 7.36
C LEU A 139 14.42 -0.43 6.11
N GLY A 140 13.18 -0.94 6.28
CA GLY A 140 12.24 -1.19 5.20
C GLY A 140 11.85 0.10 4.48
N ALA A 141 11.54 1.17 5.22
CA ALA A 141 11.25 2.48 4.66
C ALA A 141 12.44 3.02 3.85
N PHE A 142 13.66 3.00 4.39
CA PHE A 142 14.85 3.44 3.66
C PHE A 142 15.04 2.69 2.33
N LEU A 143 14.98 1.35 2.36
CA LEU A 143 15.14 0.55 1.14
C LEU A 143 13.97 0.73 0.18
N GLY A 144 12.74 0.95 0.68
CA GLY A 144 11.58 1.33 -0.12
C GLY A 144 11.79 2.65 -0.85
N THR A 145 12.32 3.67 -0.15
CA THR A 145 12.61 4.98 -0.75
C THR A 145 13.63 4.85 -1.88
N MET A 146 14.75 4.13 -1.62
CA MET A 146 15.81 3.94 -2.61
C MET A 146 15.34 3.11 -3.80
N THR A 147 14.59 2.03 -3.55
CA THR A 147 14.09 1.15 -4.61
C THR A 147 13.06 1.87 -5.47
N PHE A 148 12.18 2.68 -4.86
CA PHE A 148 11.26 3.51 -5.62
C PHE A 148 12.00 4.50 -6.52
N ALA A 149 12.94 5.26 -5.95
CA ALA A 149 13.64 6.33 -6.65
C ALA A 149 14.58 5.83 -7.76
N PHE A 150 15.28 4.72 -7.56
CA PHE A 150 16.28 4.23 -8.52
C PHE A 150 15.78 3.12 -9.43
N LEU A 151 14.82 2.29 -8.99
CA LEU A 151 14.36 1.12 -9.73
C LEU A 151 12.92 1.28 -10.21
N LEU A 152 11.95 1.34 -9.30
CA LEU A 152 10.53 1.26 -9.66
C LEU A 152 10.11 2.43 -10.56
N TYR A 153 10.31 3.68 -10.11
CA TYR A 153 9.88 4.82 -10.90
C TYR A 153 10.62 4.96 -12.25
N PRO A 154 11.97 4.90 -12.31
CA PRO A 154 12.67 5.11 -13.58
C PRO A 154 12.51 3.97 -14.60
N HIS A 155 12.39 2.71 -14.15
CA HIS A 155 12.38 1.56 -15.05
C HIS A 155 10.97 1.04 -15.33
N ALA A 156 10.08 1.09 -14.32
CA ALA A 156 8.71 0.57 -14.45
C ALA A 156 7.67 1.68 -14.68
N GLY A 157 7.94 2.92 -14.24
CA GLY A 157 6.97 4.02 -14.29
C GLY A 157 5.89 3.90 -13.20
N LEU A 158 4.97 4.86 -13.15
CA LEU A 158 4.02 5.00 -12.02
C LEU A 158 3.01 3.86 -11.94
N ILE A 159 2.35 3.50 -13.05
CA ILE A 159 1.30 2.47 -13.05
C ILE A 159 1.87 1.08 -12.70
N PRO A 160 2.89 0.55 -13.40
CA PRO A 160 3.47 -0.74 -13.03
C PRO A 160 4.07 -0.75 -11.62
N SER A 161 4.66 0.36 -11.15
CA SER A 161 5.12 0.49 -9.77
C SER A 161 3.99 0.29 -8.76
N SER A 162 2.82 0.89 -9.00
CA SER A 162 1.66 0.70 -8.10
C SER A 162 1.23 -0.76 -8.01
N PHE A 163 1.27 -1.50 -9.13
CA PHE A 163 0.95 -2.92 -9.15
C PHE A 163 2.01 -3.77 -8.44
N ILE A 164 3.30 -3.47 -8.62
CA ILE A 164 4.38 -4.17 -7.92
C ILE A 164 4.26 -3.97 -6.41
N ILE A 165 4.01 -2.74 -5.95
CA ILE A 165 3.83 -2.45 -4.52
C ILE A 165 2.60 -3.19 -3.99
N ALA A 166 1.47 -3.17 -4.72
CA ALA A 166 0.28 -3.91 -4.33
C ALA A 166 0.47 -5.43 -4.30
N LEU A 167 1.28 -5.98 -5.21
CA LEU A 167 1.66 -7.40 -5.20
C LEU A 167 2.48 -7.75 -3.94
N LEU A 168 3.33 -6.85 -3.47
CA LEU A 168 4.06 -7.04 -2.22
C LEU A 168 3.12 -7.06 -1.01
N ASN A 169 2.16 -6.12 -0.92
CA ASN A 169 1.10 -6.17 0.10
C ASN A 169 0.28 -7.48 -0.01
N ALA A 170 -0.11 -7.89 -1.21
CA ALA A 170 -0.84 -9.13 -1.43
C ALA A 170 -0.04 -10.34 -0.95
N SER A 171 1.26 -10.37 -1.21
CA SER A 171 2.15 -11.44 -0.74
C SER A 171 2.22 -11.50 0.79
N VAL A 172 2.25 -10.36 1.48
CA VAL A 172 2.16 -10.29 2.94
C VAL A 172 0.81 -10.83 3.41
N GLY A 173 -0.29 -10.40 2.78
CA GLY A 173 -1.63 -10.92 3.07
C GLY A 173 -1.72 -12.45 2.94
N ILE A 174 -1.17 -13.03 1.87
CA ILE A 174 -1.13 -14.48 1.66
C ILE A 174 -0.26 -15.17 2.73
N LEU A 175 0.90 -14.60 3.07
CA LEU A 175 1.78 -15.14 4.11
C LEU A 175 1.13 -15.16 5.50
N LEU A 176 0.12 -14.33 5.76
CA LEU A 176 -0.66 -14.39 7.01
C LEU A 176 -1.47 -15.68 7.16
N LEU A 177 -1.64 -16.49 6.10
CA LEU A 177 -2.13 -17.87 6.22
C LEU A 177 -1.35 -18.66 7.27
N LEU A 178 -0.03 -18.41 7.40
CA LEU A 178 0.83 -19.08 8.39
C LEU A 178 0.48 -18.71 9.85
N GLN A 179 -0.31 -17.64 10.05
CA GLN A 179 -0.81 -17.18 11.34
C GLN A 179 -2.25 -17.61 11.61
N LYS A 180 -2.82 -18.51 10.78
CA LYS A 180 -4.17 -19.06 10.94
C LYS A 180 -4.43 -19.61 12.36
N LYS A 181 -3.40 -20.16 13.02
CA LYS A 181 -3.51 -20.66 14.40
C LYS A 181 -3.89 -19.60 15.44
N HIS A 182 -3.66 -18.32 15.13
CA HIS A 182 -3.98 -17.18 15.99
C HIS A 182 -5.34 -16.55 15.65
N VAL A 183 -6.13 -17.19 14.78
CA VAL A 183 -7.47 -16.75 14.38
C VAL A 183 -8.52 -17.56 15.14
N CYS A 184 -9.47 -16.88 15.77
CA CYS A 184 -10.59 -17.53 16.45
C CYS A 184 -11.47 -18.33 15.45
N GLU A 185 -12.06 -19.44 15.89
CA GLU A 185 -12.90 -20.29 15.03
C GLU A 185 -14.05 -19.52 14.37
N SER A 186 -14.66 -18.57 15.09
CA SER A 186 -15.73 -17.71 14.57
C SER A 186 -15.30 -16.83 13.40
N ASP A 187 -14.02 -16.45 13.33
CA ASP A 187 -13.48 -15.55 12.31
C ASP A 187 -12.81 -16.30 11.15
N LEU A 188 -12.62 -17.61 11.29
CA LEU A 188 -11.96 -18.46 10.30
C LEU A 188 -12.57 -18.39 8.89
N PRO A 189 -13.92 -18.46 8.70
CA PRO A 189 -14.49 -18.37 7.36
C PRO A 189 -14.26 -16.99 6.72
N HIS A 190 -14.36 -15.91 7.50
CA HIS A 190 -14.05 -14.56 7.02
C HIS A 190 -12.57 -14.41 6.66
N PHE A 191 -11.68 -14.96 7.47
CA PHE A 191 -10.24 -14.96 7.20
C PHE A 191 -9.90 -15.70 5.91
N GLN A 192 -10.49 -16.89 5.69
CA GLN A 192 -10.32 -17.64 4.45
C GLN A 192 -10.89 -16.92 3.23
N GLY A 193 -12.06 -16.28 3.36
CA GLY A 193 -12.64 -15.46 2.29
C GLY A 193 -11.70 -14.32 1.88
N MET A 194 -11.12 -13.61 2.84
CA MET A 194 -10.13 -12.56 2.58
C MET A 194 -8.84 -13.11 1.93
N LEU A 195 -8.38 -14.30 2.31
CA LEU A 195 -7.23 -14.95 1.65
C LEU A 195 -7.51 -15.28 0.18
N VAL A 196 -8.73 -15.74 -0.13
CA VAL A 196 -9.13 -15.97 -1.53
C VAL A 196 -9.17 -14.65 -2.28
N ILE A 197 -9.78 -13.60 -1.70
CA ILE A 197 -9.85 -12.28 -2.32
C ILE A 197 -8.45 -11.73 -2.62
N VAL A 198 -7.52 -11.73 -1.66
CA VAL A 198 -6.16 -11.22 -1.89
C VAL A 198 -5.40 -12.06 -2.92
N SER A 199 -5.63 -13.37 -2.96
CA SER A 199 -5.01 -14.26 -3.96
C SER A 199 -5.54 -13.96 -5.37
N VAL A 200 -6.85 -13.72 -5.51
CA VAL A 200 -7.46 -13.32 -6.78
C VAL A 200 -6.95 -11.94 -7.22
N LEU A 201 -6.89 -10.97 -6.30
CA LEU A 201 -6.31 -9.65 -6.57
C LEU A 201 -4.86 -9.76 -7.04
N ALA A 202 -4.04 -10.61 -6.40
CA ALA A 202 -2.67 -10.85 -6.82
C ALA A 202 -2.60 -11.39 -8.26
N LEU A 203 -3.42 -12.39 -8.60
CA LEU A 203 -3.45 -12.95 -9.97
C LEU A 203 -3.87 -11.89 -11.01
N VAL A 204 -4.86 -11.06 -10.68
CA VAL A 204 -5.30 -9.94 -11.53
C VAL A 204 -4.18 -8.92 -11.73
N LEU A 205 -3.46 -8.56 -10.67
CA LEU A 205 -2.32 -7.64 -10.75
C LEU A 205 -1.16 -8.22 -11.57
N VAL A 206 -0.83 -9.51 -11.42
CA VAL A 206 0.18 -10.18 -12.26
C VAL A 206 -0.23 -10.15 -13.73
N TYR A 207 -1.50 -10.44 -14.03
CA TYR A 207 -2.02 -10.37 -15.40
C TYR A 207 -1.83 -8.96 -16.00
N TYR A 208 -2.21 -7.91 -15.27
CA TYR A 208 -2.02 -6.54 -15.73
C TYR A 208 -0.56 -6.13 -15.85
N LEU A 209 0.32 -6.63 -14.97
CA LEU A 209 1.76 -6.36 -15.05
C LEU A 209 2.36 -6.97 -16.32
N VAL A 210 1.99 -8.21 -16.67
CA VAL A 210 2.45 -8.89 -17.89
C VAL A 210 1.87 -8.24 -19.15
N MET A 211 0.65 -7.71 -19.09
CA MET A 211 0.03 -6.97 -20.19
C MET A 211 0.45 -5.50 -20.27
N ALA A 212 1.24 -4.99 -19.33
CA ALA A 212 1.56 -3.56 -19.22
C ALA A 212 2.26 -3.00 -20.47
N ASP A 213 3.13 -3.78 -21.11
CA ASP A 213 3.80 -3.38 -22.36
C ASP A 213 2.79 -3.23 -23.50
N HIS A 214 1.81 -4.14 -23.58
CA HIS A 214 0.78 -4.12 -24.62
C HIS A 214 -0.26 -3.01 -24.40
N ILE A 215 -0.59 -2.70 -23.14
CA ILE A 215 -1.47 -1.58 -22.78
C ILE A 215 -0.77 -0.24 -23.08
N SER A 216 0.51 -0.12 -22.74
CA SER A 216 1.31 1.08 -23.03
C SER A 216 1.35 1.37 -24.53
N GLU A 217 1.55 0.34 -25.37
CA GLU A 217 1.53 0.48 -26.84
C GLU A 217 0.15 0.89 -27.38
N LEU A 218 -0.93 0.30 -26.88
CA LEU A 218 -2.32 0.63 -27.28
C LEU A 218 -2.72 2.06 -26.93
N VAL A 219 -2.34 2.53 -25.73
CA VAL A 219 -2.60 3.91 -25.29
C VAL A 219 -1.78 4.90 -26.11
N LEU A 220 -0.52 4.60 -26.40
CA LEU A 220 0.32 5.46 -27.24
C LEU A 220 -0.25 5.60 -28.66
N GLN A 221 -0.75 4.51 -29.25
CA GLN A 221 -1.38 4.52 -30.57
C GLN A 221 -2.71 5.26 -30.59
N ALA A 222 -3.49 5.22 -29.50
CA ALA A 222 -4.73 5.98 -29.38
C ALA A 222 -4.47 7.49 -29.19
N TYR A 223 -3.35 7.87 -28.58
CA TYR A 223 -2.96 9.27 -28.34
C TYR A 223 -2.31 9.93 -29.56
N LEU A 224 -1.72 9.14 -30.46
CA LEU A 224 -1.09 9.60 -31.72
C LEU A 224 -2.07 9.66 -32.91
N ARG A 225 -3.37 9.49 -32.65
CA ARG A 225 -4.44 9.54 -33.64
C ARG A 225 -5.37 10.71 -33.40
#